data_AF-A0A1I4E3I4-F1
#
_entry.id   AF-A0A1I4E3I4-F1
#
_cell.length_a   1.000
_cell.length_b   1.000
_cell.length_c   1.000
_cell.angle_alpha   90.00
_cell.angle_beta   90.00
_cell.angle_gamma   90.00
#
_symmetry.space_group_name_H-M   'P 1'
#
loop_
_entity.id
_entity.type
_entity.pdbx_description
1 polymer ?
#
loop_
_entity_poly.entity_id
_entity_poly.type
_entity_poly.pdbx_seq_one_letter_code
_entity_poly.pdbx_strand_id
1 'polypeptide(L)'
;MSCKGLSVQKTSSNNEVSVYNGEAVDARVVLSEVKRLEVAFPRQTPAFFNILSERIVANGFTAERLMDAIDHVIDNFAYKELNISDVIRFDRKVKLYTYPEVSDLVTAGKASFSDFEIREIDGKTFRVKKSDLI
;
A
#
# COMPACT_ATOMS: atom_id res chain seq x y z
N MET A 1 17.07 -5.13 18.45
CA MET A 1 16.45 -5.73 17.25
C MET A 1 14.95 -5.60 17.41
N SER A 2 14.35 -4.61 16.74
CA SER A 2 12.90 -4.38 16.80
C SER A 2 12.26 -5.02 15.59
N CYS A 3 11.47 -6.08 15.79
CA CYS A 3 10.67 -6.69 14.74
C CYS A 3 9.57 -5.70 14.33
N LYS A 4 9.71 -5.05 13.17
CA LYS A 4 8.62 -4.28 12.56
C LYS A 4 7.50 -5.25 12.17
N GLY A 5 6.41 -5.23 12.92
CA GLY A 5 5.21 -6.04 12.65
C GLY A 5 4.47 -5.52 11.43
N LEU A 6 4.15 -6.41 10.49
CA LEU A 6 3.20 -6.14 9.41
C LEU A 6 1.80 -6.00 10.03
N SER A 7 1.09 -4.91 9.74
CA SER A 7 -0.34 -4.81 10.04
C SER A 7 -1.11 -5.55 8.95
N VAL A 8 -1.49 -6.79 9.26
CA VAL A 8 -2.12 -7.68 8.29
C VAL A 8 -3.61 -7.43 8.29
N GLN A 9 -4.11 -6.71 7.29
CA GLN A 9 -5.52 -6.75 6.97
C GLN A 9 -5.79 -7.97 6.09
N LYS A 10 -6.03 -9.11 6.74
CA LYS A 10 -6.39 -10.36 6.06
C LYS A 10 -7.77 -10.21 5.41
N THR A 11 -7.81 -9.92 4.12
CA THR A 11 -9.02 -10.14 3.31
C THR A 11 -9.15 -11.63 3.06
N SER A 12 -10.15 -12.26 3.69
CA SER A 12 -10.36 -13.70 3.90
C SER A 12 -10.38 -14.62 2.66
N SER A 13 -10.07 -14.14 1.46
CA SER A 13 -10.04 -14.93 0.23
C SER A 13 -8.72 -14.85 -0.57
N ASN A 14 -7.87 -13.85 -0.33
CA ASN A 14 -6.65 -13.65 -1.10
C ASN A 14 -5.42 -13.64 -0.17
N ASN A 15 -4.45 -14.51 -0.43
CA ASN A 15 -3.15 -14.54 0.24
C ASN A 15 -2.32 -13.32 -0.16
N GLU A 16 -2.73 -12.13 0.27
CA GLU A 16 -2.10 -10.86 -0.06
C GLU A 16 -1.98 -9.99 1.19
N VAL A 17 -0.92 -9.19 1.27
CA VAL A 17 -0.70 -8.22 2.35
C VAL A 17 -0.26 -6.89 1.77
N SER A 18 -0.65 -5.79 2.42
CA SER A 18 -0.14 -4.46 2.08
C SER A 18 1.37 -4.41 2.34
N VAL A 19 2.12 -3.73 1.48
CA VAL A 19 3.56 -3.47 1.67
C VAL A 19 3.82 -2.45 2.77
N TYR A 20 2.82 -1.61 3.08
CA TYR A 20 2.96 -0.49 4.00
C TYR A 20 2.80 -0.96 5.46
N ASN A 21 3.90 -0.91 6.22
CA ASN A 21 3.94 -1.35 7.63
C ASN A 21 4.55 -0.31 8.59
N GLY A 22 4.63 0.95 8.13
CA GLY A 22 5.07 2.08 8.93
C GLY A 22 4.05 2.53 9.97
N GLU A 23 4.44 3.53 10.75
CA GLU A 23 3.53 4.22 11.66
C GLU A 23 2.45 4.98 10.88
N ALA A 24 1.35 5.28 11.56
CA ALA A 24 0.32 6.16 11.02
C ALA A 24 0.95 7.50 10.61
N VAL A 25 0.50 8.02 9.48
CA VAL A 25 1.03 9.26 8.90
C VAL A 25 0.86 10.43 9.88
N ASP A 26 1.91 11.23 10.02
CA ASP A 26 1.89 12.46 10.81
C ASP A 26 1.03 13.55 10.12
N ALA A 27 0.35 14.37 10.92
CA ALA A 27 -0.53 15.43 10.41
C ALA A 27 0.20 16.42 9.48
N ARG A 28 1.48 16.71 9.71
CA ARG A 28 2.26 17.61 8.85
C ARG A 28 2.48 17.02 7.46
N VAL A 29 2.70 15.71 7.39
CA VAL A 29 2.84 14.98 6.13
C VAL A 29 1.51 14.93 5.40
N VAL A 30 0.40 14.69 6.11
CA VAL A 30 -0.94 14.77 5.50
C VAL A 30 -1.15 16.13 4.85
N LEU A 31 -0.85 17.22 5.58
CA LEU A 31 -1.00 18.58 5.07
C LEU A 31 -0.11 18.86 3.85
N SER A 32 1.15 18.42 3.85
CA SER A 32 2.05 18.65 2.72
C SER A 32 1.60 17.90 1.47
N GLU A 33 1.23 16.62 1.61
CA GLU A 33 0.84 15.79 0.47
C GLU A 33 -0.54 16.18 -0.08
N VAL A 34 -1.50 16.50 0.79
CA VAL A 34 -2.80 17.03 0.37
C VAL A 34 -2.63 18.37 -0.33
N LYS A 35 -1.68 19.21 0.10
CA LYS A 35 -1.40 20.48 -0.60
C LYS A 35 -0.85 20.26 -2.00
N ARG A 36 0.01 19.26 -2.21
CA ARG A 36 0.48 18.87 -3.56
C ARG A 36 -0.71 18.50 -4.44
N LEU A 37 -1.64 17.71 -3.91
CA LEU A 37 -2.86 17.33 -4.62
C LEU A 37 -3.76 18.55 -4.94
N GLU A 38 -3.92 19.48 -4.01
CA GLU A 38 -4.67 20.72 -4.22
C GLU A 38 -4.09 21.55 -5.38
N VAL A 39 -2.76 21.67 -5.46
CA VAL A 39 -2.09 22.37 -6.57
C VAL A 39 -2.27 21.65 -7.90
N ALA A 40 -2.23 20.31 -7.90
CA ALA A 40 -2.45 19.51 -9.12
C ALA A 40 -3.91 19.53 -9.60
N PHE A 41 -4.87 19.67 -8.68
CA PHE A 41 -6.31 19.60 -8.95
C PHE A 41 -7.06 20.85 -8.45
N PRO A 42 -6.81 22.04 -9.05
CA PRO A 42 -7.28 23.33 -8.52
C PRO A 42 -8.80 23.56 -8.62
N ARG A 43 -9.54 22.67 -9.30
CA ARG A 43 -11.01 22.75 -9.43
C ARG A 43 -11.75 22.20 -8.22
N GLN A 44 -11.07 21.48 -7.33
CA GLN A 44 -11.65 20.90 -6.14
C GLN A 44 -11.80 21.94 -5.02
N THR A 45 -12.79 21.75 -4.15
CA THR A 45 -13.06 22.70 -3.06
C THR A 45 -12.17 22.43 -1.84
N PRO A 46 -11.88 23.44 -1.00
CA PRO A 46 -11.18 23.21 0.27
C PRO A 46 -11.89 22.18 1.17
N ALA A 47 -13.23 22.16 1.16
CA ALA A 47 -14.01 21.18 1.90
C ALA A 47 -13.73 19.74 1.45
N PHE A 48 -13.52 19.51 0.15
CA PHE A 48 -13.13 18.20 -0.38
C PHE A 48 -11.81 17.72 0.24
N PHE A 49 -10.79 18.59 0.27
CA PHE A 49 -9.46 18.24 0.81
C PHE A 49 -9.46 18.05 2.34
N ASN A 50 -10.34 18.75 3.06
CA ASN A 50 -10.54 18.50 4.49
C ASN A 50 -11.10 17.09 4.74
N ILE A 51 -12.16 16.70 4.01
CA ILE A 51 -12.74 15.36 4.14
C ILE A 51 -11.71 14.30 3.71
N LEU A 52 -10.93 14.55 2.65
CA LEU A 52 -9.86 13.65 2.24
C LEU A 52 -8.83 13.44 3.37
N SER A 53 -8.40 14.51 4.03
CA SER A 53 -7.45 14.45 5.15
C SER A 53 -8.00 13.62 6.32
N GLU A 54 -9.27 13.83 6.69
CA GLU A 54 -9.94 13.01 7.71
C GLU A 54 -9.99 11.53 7.32
N ARG A 55 -10.27 11.24 6.04
CA ARG A 55 -10.32 9.87 5.54
C ARG A 55 -8.95 9.20 5.49
N ILE A 56 -7.89 9.92 5.16
CA ILE A 56 -6.50 9.39 5.17
C ILE A 56 -6.16 8.90 6.57
N VAL A 57 -6.41 9.73 7.59
CA VAL A 57 -6.17 9.39 8.99
C VAL A 57 -7.07 8.22 9.43
N ALA A 58 -8.36 8.28 9.11
CA ALA A 58 -9.31 7.23 9.49
C ALA A 58 -9.02 5.86 8.86
N ASN A 59 -8.34 5.82 7.71
CA ASN A 59 -7.93 4.58 7.03
C ASN A 59 -6.52 4.12 7.42
N GLY A 60 -5.88 4.77 8.40
CA GLY A 60 -4.58 4.34 8.93
C GLY A 60 -3.46 4.37 7.89
N PHE A 61 -3.47 5.35 7.00
CA PHE A 61 -2.40 5.52 6.01
C PHE A 61 -1.06 5.70 6.71
N THR A 62 -0.02 5.09 6.15
CA THR A 62 1.37 5.43 6.46
C THR A 62 1.82 6.59 5.58
N ALA A 63 2.93 7.25 5.92
CA ALA A 63 3.49 8.31 5.08
C ALA A 63 3.80 7.81 3.65
N GLU A 64 4.45 6.64 3.54
CA GLU A 64 4.76 6.01 2.26
C GLU A 64 3.50 5.70 1.44
N ARG A 65 2.46 5.13 2.08
CA ARG A 65 1.19 4.84 1.40
C ARG A 65 0.53 6.10 0.87
N LEU A 66 0.58 7.18 1.65
CA LEU A 66 0.01 8.46 1.24
C LEU A 66 0.75 9.05 0.05
N MET A 67 2.08 9.09 0.11
CA MET A 67 2.91 9.61 -0.99
C MET A 67 2.64 8.83 -2.28
N ASP A 68 2.72 7.50 -2.23
CA ASP A 68 2.45 6.65 -3.40
C ASP A 68 1.03 6.82 -3.93
N ALA A 69 0.03 6.99 -3.05
CA ALA A 69 -1.36 7.21 -3.46
C ALA A 69 -1.52 8.54 -4.20
N ILE A 70 -0.91 9.60 -3.71
CA ILE A 70 -0.97 10.94 -4.32
C ILE A 70 -0.21 10.94 -5.64
N ASP A 71 1.00 10.38 -5.70
CA ASP A 71 1.79 10.29 -6.92
C ASP A 71 1.05 9.46 -7.99
N HIS A 72 0.47 8.31 -7.60
CA HIS A 72 -0.35 7.50 -8.51
C HIS A 72 -1.54 8.27 -9.09
N VAL A 73 -2.23 9.06 -8.26
CA VAL A 73 -3.33 9.92 -8.74
C VAL A 73 -2.78 11.00 -9.68
N ILE A 74 -1.72 11.72 -9.32
CA ILE A 74 -1.15 12.77 -10.18
C ILE A 74 -0.74 12.21 -11.55
N ASP A 75 -0.09 11.05 -11.58
CA ASP A 75 0.47 10.47 -12.81
C ASP A 75 -0.57 9.81 -13.72
N ASN A 76 -1.61 9.19 -13.15
CA ASN A 76 -2.53 8.32 -13.89
C ASN A 76 -3.95 8.86 -14.04
N PHE A 77 -4.27 10.03 -13.46
CA PHE A 77 -5.64 10.50 -13.41
C PHE A 77 -6.14 10.98 -14.77
N ALA A 78 -7.02 10.18 -15.38
CA ALA A 78 -7.68 10.49 -16.63
C ALA A 78 -8.78 11.52 -16.42
N TYR A 79 -8.44 12.82 -16.51
CA TYR A 79 -9.28 14.03 -16.52
C TYR A 79 -10.80 13.84 -16.36
N LYS A 80 -11.22 13.30 -15.21
CA LYS A 80 -12.59 13.18 -14.70
C LYS A 80 -12.71 14.02 -13.42
N GLU A 81 -13.84 13.99 -12.74
CA GLU A 81 -13.93 14.59 -11.39
C GLU A 81 -13.21 13.69 -10.37
N LEU A 82 -12.33 14.30 -9.55
CA LEU A 82 -11.53 13.59 -8.56
C LEU A 82 -12.41 13.23 -7.37
N ASN A 83 -12.42 11.95 -6.98
CA ASN A 83 -13.15 11.47 -5.82
C ASN A 83 -12.19 11.07 -4.70
N ILE A 84 -12.68 11.14 -3.45
CA ILE A 84 -11.93 10.67 -2.27
C ILE A 84 -11.48 9.21 -2.44
N SER A 85 -12.31 8.37 -3.07
CA SER A 85 -11.97 6.96 -3.31
C SER A 85 -10.80 6.75 -4.25
N ASP A 86 -10.52 7.69 -5.15
CA ASP A 86 -9.38 7.59 -6.08
C ASP A 86 -8.05 7.65 -5.31
N VAL A 87 -8.04 8.23 -4.10
CA VAL A 87 -6.89 8.26 -3.18
C VAL A 87 -6.99 7.15 -2.12
N ILE A 88 -8.11 7.06 -1.40
CA ILE A 88 -8.24 6.20 -0.21
C ILE A 88 -8.15 4.70 -0.52
N ARG A 89 -8.58 4.29 -1.73
CA ARG A 89 -8.52 2.87 -2.13
C ARG A 89 -7.14 2.41 -2.54
N PHE A 90 -6.19 3.34 -2.71
CA PHE A 90 -4.85 2.99 -3.13
C PHE A 90 -4.17 2.12 -2.07
N ASP A 91 -3.63 1.00 -2.53
CA ASP A 91 -2.85 0.08 -1.72
C ASP A 91 -1.96 -0.75 -2.64
N ARG A 92 -0.70 -0.93 -2.26
CA ARG A 92 0.23 -1.84 -2.92
C ARG A 92 0.23 -3.13 -2.12
N LYS A 93 -0.22 -4.20 -2.75
CA LYS A 93 -0.32 -5.52 -2.12
C LYS A 93 0.64 -6.50 -2.77
N VAL A 94 1.23 -7.35 -1.95
CA VAL A 94 2.10 -8.44 -2.40
C VAL A 94 1.48 -9.77 -2.09
N LYS A 95 1.70 -10.74 -2.98
CA LYS A 95 1.23 -12.11 -2.78
C LYS A 95 2.09 -12.83 -1.74
N LEU A 96 1.41 -13.48 -0.82
CA LEU A 96 1.97 -14.41 0.15
C LEU A 96 1.95 -15.81 -0.44
N TYR A 97 3.12 -16.44 -0.50
CA TYR A 97 3.27 -17.81 -0.94
C TYR A 97 3.57 -18.72 0.25
N THR A 98 2.90 -19.84 0.31
CA THR A 98 3.25 -20.96 1.18
C THR A 98 4.48 -21.69 0.64
N TYR A 99 5.13 -22.50 1.47
CA TYR A 99 6.26 -23.32 1.01
C TYR A 99 5.89 -24.24 -0.17
N PRO A 100 4.75 -24.99 -0.14
CA PRO A 100 4.34 -25.81 -1.27
C PRO A 100 4.18 -25.02 -2.56
N GLU A 101 3.53 -23.84 -2.52
CA GLU A 101 3.35 -23.01 -3.71
C GLU A 101 4.68 -22.53 -4.30
N VAL A 102 5.67 -22.18 -3.46
CA VAL A 102 7.02 -21.85 -3.96
C VAL A 102 7.72 -23.09 -4.51
N SER A 103 7.59 -24.24 -3.86
CA SER A 103 8.16 -25.50 -4.34
C SER A 103 7.62 -25.84 -5.74
N ASP A 104 6.31 -25.72 -5.95
CA ASP A 104 5.68 -25.97 -7.25
C ASP A 104 6.21 -25.02 -8.33
N LEU A 105 6.39 -23.73 -8.01
CA LEU A 105 6.97 -22.75 -8.94
C LEU A 105 8.43 -23.06 -9.28
N VAL A 106 9.22 -23.48 -8.30
CA VAL A 106 10.63 -23.84 -8.48
C VAL A 106 10.76 -25.12 -9.30
N THR A 107 9.98 -26.16 -8.98
CA THR A 107 9.93 -27.41 -9.74
C THR A 107 9.48 -27.17 -11.18
N ALA A 108 8.55 -26.23 -11.40
CA ALA A 108 8.13 -25.83 -12.74
C ALA A 108 9.13 -24.92 -13.49
N GLY A 109 10.28 -24.57 -12.89
CA GLY A 109 11.29 -23.69 -13.48
C GLY A 109 10.86 -22.23 -13.64
N LYS A 110 9.81 -21.79 -12.91
CA LYS A 110 9.22 -20.45 -13.01
C LYS A 110 9.80 -19.44 -12.03
N ALA A 111 10.56 -19.91 -11.04
CA ALA A 111 11.22 -19.09 -10.03
C ALA A 111 12.36 -19.88 -9.37
N SER A 112 13.22 -19.20 -8.63
CA SER A 112 14.17 -19.78 -7.67
C SER A 112 13.75 -19.47 -6.24
N PHE A 113 14.09 -20.35 -5.28
CA PHE A 113 13.89 -20.04 -3.86
C PHE A 113 14.60 -18.75 -3.43
N SER A 114 15.69 -18.37 -4.10
CA SER A 114 16.42 -17.11 -3.84
C SER A 114 15.63 -15.85 -4.18
N ASP A 115 14.61 -15.97 -5.03
CA ASP A 115 13.78 -14.84 -5.48
C ASP A 115 12.79 -14.40 -4.40
N PHE A 116 12.65 -15.21 -3.36
CA PHE A 116 11.74 -14.98 -2.25
C PHE A 116 12.49 -14.60 -0.98
N GLU A 117 11.85 -13.77 -0.15
CA GLU A 117 12.20 -13.58 1.25
C GLU A 117 11.12 -14.17 2.15
N ILE A 118 11.52 -14.58 3.35
CA ILE A 118 10.63 -15.20 4.33
C ILE A 118 10.09 -14.13 5.26
N ARG A 119 8.78 -14.12 5.50
CA ARG A 119 8.10 -13.21 6.41
C ARG A 119 7.22 -14.01 7.37
N GLU A 120 7.20 -13.58 8.62
CA GLU A 120 6.25 -14.08 9.61
C GLU A 120 5.06 -13.11 9.72
N ILE A 121 3.86 -13.64 9.54
CA ILE A 121 2.59 -12.91 9.53
C ILE A 121 1.61 -13.72 10.38
N ASP A 122 1.07 -13.11 11.45
CA ASP A 122 0.14 -13.76 12.37
C ASP A 122 0.62 -15.13 12.89
N GLY A 123 1.91 -15.25 13.21
CA GLY A 123 2.53 -16.50 13.67
C GLY A 123 2.66 -17.59 12.61
N LYS A 124 2.46 -17.25 11.32
CA LYS A 124 2.64 -18.16 10.18
C LYS A 124 3.74 -17.64 9.26
N THR A 125 4.53 -18.57 8.73
CA THR A 125 5.63 -18.25 7.82
C THR A 125 5.14 -18.27 6.36
N PHE A 126 5.35 -17.16 5.67
CA PHE A 126 5.09 -16.99 4.24
C PHE A 126 6.36 -16.58 3.49
N ARG A 127 6.31 -16.68 2.17
CA ARG A 127 7.33 -16.23 1.23
C ARG A 127 6.77 -15.13 0.36
N VAL A 128 7.52 -14.06 0.17
CA VAL A 128 7.17 -12.92 -0.67
C VAL A 128 8.26 -12.76 -1.72
N LYS A 129 7.89 -12.49 -2.98
CA LYS A 129 8.89 -12.22 -4.02
C LYS A 129 9.57 -10.89 -3.74
N LYS A 130 10.90 -10.86 -3.82
CA LYS A 130 11.69 -9.64 -3.63
C LYS A 130 11.38 -8.59 -4.68
N SER A 131 11.04 -9.00 -5.90
CA SER A 131 10.63 -8.10 -6.99
C SER A 131 9.38 -7.28 -6.68
N ASP A 132 8.49 -7.82 -5.85
CA ASP A 132 7.18 -7.21 -5.58
C ASP A 132 7.26 -6.18 -4.45
N LEU A 133 8.42 -6.08 -3.78
CA LEU A 133 8.71 -5.17 -2.67
C LEU A 133 9.46 -3.90 -3.09
N ILE A 134 9.86 -3.82 -4.37
CA ILE A 134 10.59 -2.68 -4.95
C ILE A 134 9.58 -1.69 -5.52
#